data_AF-A0A924AVV0-F1
#
_entry.id   AF-A0A924AVV0-F1
#
_cell.length_a   1.000
_cell.length_b   1.000
_cell.length_c   1.000
_cell.angle_alpha   90.00
_cell.angle_beta   90.00
_cell.angle_gamma   90.00
#
_symmetry.space_group_name_H-M   'P 1'
#
loop_
_entity.id
_entity.type
_entity.pdbx_description
1 polymer ?
#
loop_
_entity_poly.entity_id
_entity_poly.type
_entity_poly.pdbx_seq_one_letter_code
_entity_poly.pdbx_strand_id
1 'polypeptide(L)'
;MSPPLNSLSTAPFGFRRDLHRWRQLVTPAWVAALLAGTPLVAAPPRDWRLFEIGFDALPAFEDGHIAGAGYIDTTHLEHGPLWNKVSDQALER
;
A
#
# COMPACT_ATOMS: atom_id res chain seq x y z
N MET A 1 22.26 -35.03 3.73
CA MET A 1 22.76 -33.74 4.22
C MET A 1 21.84 -32.66 3.67
N SER A 2 20.87 -32.22 4.46
CA SER A 2 19.95 -31.15 4.06
C SER A 2 20.69 -29.80 4.14
N PRO A 3 20.49 -28.87 3.20
CA PRO A 3 21.11 -27.54 3.30
C PRO A 3 20.52 -26.79 4.51
N PRO A 4 21.26 -25.84 5.11
CA PRO A 4 20.79 -25.10 6.26
C PRO A 4 19.58 -24.22 5.88
N LEU A 5 18.57 -24.23 6.74
CA LEU A 5 17.45 -23.29 6.75
C LEU A 5 17.94 -21.91 7.20
N ASN A 6 18.75 -21.19 6.42
CA ASN A 6 18.97 -19.74 6.68
C ASN A 6 19.69 -18.96 5.57
N SER A 7 19.24 -19.06 4.32
CA SER A 7 19.59 -18.07 3.31
C SER A 7 18.33 -17.67 2.55
N LEU A 8 18.10 -16.34 2.43
CA LEU A 8 17.02 -15.63 1.72
C LEU A 8 15.99 -14.90 2.63
N SER A 9 16.32 -13.70 3.12
CA SER A 9 15.37 -12.55 3.19
C SER A 9 15.93 -11.40 4.03
N THR A 10 17.05 -10.79 3.63
CA THR A 10 17.27 -9.39 4.04
C THR A 10 16.45 -8.54 3.08
N ALA A 11 15.63 -7.63 3.63
CA ALA A 11 14.86 -6.70 2.80
C ALA A 11 15.79 -5.96 1.82
N PRO A 12 15.33 -5.60 0.60
CA PRO A 12 16.12 -4.77 -0.31
C PRO A 12 16.59 -3.48 0.37
N PHE A 13 17.63 -2.86 -0.18
CA PHE A 13 18.10 -1.57 0.32
C PHE A 13 16.97 -0.53 0.24
N GLY A 14 16.87 0.35 1.24
CA GLY A 14 15.79 1.33 1.37
C GLY A 14 14.55 0.85 2.15
N PHE A 15 14.40 -0.45 2.39
CA PHE A 15 13.32 -0.97 3.25
C PHE A 15 13.70 -0.98 4.73
N ARG A 16 12.70 -0.99 5.61
CA ARG A 16 12.83 -1.12 7.08
C ARG A 16 13.21 -2.54 7.50
N ARG A 17 14.47 -2.90 7.29
CA ARG A 17 15.07 -4.22 7.59
C ARG A 17 14.96 -4.64 9.06
N ASP A 18 14.80 -3.66 9.94
CA ASP A 18 14.60 -3.85 11.38
C ASP A 18 13.20 -4.39 11.73
N LEU A 19 12.25 -4.40 10.78
CA LEU A 19 10.89 -4.85 11.00
C LEU A 19 10.63 -6.23 10.38
N HIS A 20 10.01 -7.12 11.15
CA HIS A 20 9.62 -8.45 10.66
C HIS A 20 8.70 -8.42 9.43
N ARG A 21 7.82 -7.42 9.34
CA ARG A 21 6.87 -7.23 8.23
C ARG A 21 7.29 -6.12 7.26
N TRP A 22 8.59 -5.96 7.02
CA TRP A 22 9.14 -4.91 6.16
C TRP A 22 8.46 -4.78 4.78
N ARG A 23 7.92 -5.87 4.23
CA ARG A 23 7.22 -5.90 2.93
C ARG A 23 5.96 -5.04 2.88
N GLN A 24 5.39 -4.68 4.02
CA GLN A 24 4.19 -3.82 4.13
C GLN A 24 4.53 -2.32 4.09
N LEU A 25 5.81 -1.96 4.21
CA LEU A 25 6.30 -0.58 4.19
C LEU A 25 7.21 -0.41 2.98
N VAL A 26 6.58 -0.15 1.83
CA VAL A 26 7.26 0.01 0.55
C VAL A 26 7.88 1.39 0.39
N THR A 27 8.87 1.51 -0.49
CA THR A 27 9.51 2.79 -0.81
C THR A 27 8.91 3.40 -2.08
N PRO A 28 9.04 4.73 -2.29
CA PRO A 28 8.61 5.36 -3.54
C PRO A 28 9.28 4.74 -4.79
N ALA A 29 10.58 4.42 -4.72
CA ALA A 29 11.31 3.78 -5.81
C ALA A 29 10.74 2.38 -6.14
N TRP A 30 10.32 1.62 -5.12
CA TRP A 30 9.68 0.33 -5.33
C TRP A 30 8.31 0.48 -6.00
N VAL A 31 7.50 1.48 -5.59
CA VAL A 31 6.20 1.77 -6.23
C VAL A 31 6.41 2.18 -7.69
N ALA A 32 7.36 3.07 -7.98
CA ALA A 32 7.67 3.48 -9.36
C ALA A 32 8.06 2.28 -10.24
N ALA A 33 8.89 1.36 -9.73
CA ALA A 33 9.27 0.16 -10.44
C ALA A 33 8.10 -0.84 -10.61
N LEU A 34 7.15 -0.88 -9.67
CA LEU A 34 5.94 -1.69 -9.76
C LEU A 34 5.05 -1.19 -10.90
N LEU A 35 4.86 0.14 -10.98
CA LEU A 35 4.12 0.80 -12.06
C LEU A 35 4.79 0.60 -13.42
N ALA A 36 6.12 0.55 -13.47
CA ALA A 36 6.89 0.26 -14.68
C ALA A 36 6.89 -1.23 -15.09
N GLY A 37 6.22 -2.12 -14.33
CA GLY A 37 6.18 -3.56 -14.63
C GLY A 37 7.53 -4.27 -14.49
N THR A 38 8.47 -3.67 -13.73
CA THR A 38 9.80 -4.25 -13.53
C THR A 38 9.73 -5.45 -12.57
N PRO A 39 10.55 -6.50 -12.74
CA PRO A 39 10.65 -7.57 -11.74
C PRO A 39 11.06 -7.03 -10.36
N LEU A 40 10.29 -7.35 -9.32
CA LEU A 40 10.47 -6.81 -7.97
C LEU A 40 10.54 -7.90 -6.90
N VAL A 41 11.41 -7.66 -5.91
CA VAL A 41 11.36 -8.41 -4.66
C VAL A 41 10.10 -8.00 -3.89
N ALA A 42 9.41 -8.99 -3.33
CA ALA A 42 8.15 -8.79 -2.60
C ALA A 42 7.05 -8.11 -3.44
N ALA A 43 7.05 -8.33 -4.76
CA ALA A 43 5.94 -7.93 -5.62
C ALA A 43 4.60 -8.43 -5.04
N PRO A 44 3.53 -7.63 -5.13
CA PRO A 44 2.22 -8.07 -4.71
C PRO A 44 1.74 -9.20 -5.63
N PRO A 45 0.70 -9.96 -5.22
CA PRO A 45 -0.03 -10.81 -6.14
C PRO A 45 -0.57 -10.04 -7.36
N ARG A 46 -1.08 -10.78 -8.34
CA ARG A 46 -1.80 -10.16 -9.46
C ARG A 46 -2.99 -9.35 -8.93
N ASP A 47 -3.43 -8.35 -9.72
CA ASP A 47 -4.61 -7.52 -9.45
C ASP A 47 -4.51 -6.60 -8.22
N TRP A 48 -3.35 -5.98 -8.02
CA TRP A 48 -3.19 -4.94 -7.00
C TRP A 48 -3.81 -3.61 -7.45
N ARG A 49 -4.15 -2.75 -6.48
CA ARG A 49 -4.60 -1.37 -6.69
C ARG A 49 -3.79 -0.43 -5.80
N LEU A 50 -3.53 0.77 -6.28
CA LEU A 50 -2.93 1.85 -5.52
C LEU A 50 -4.01 2.88 -5.20
N PHE A 51 -4.03 3.38 -3.97
CA PHE A 51 -4.96 4.40 -3.54
C PHE A 51 -4.23 5.51 -2.81
N GLU A 52 -4.59 6.75 -3.10
CA GLU A 52 -4.38 7.88 -2.22
C GLU A 52 -5.61 8.00 -1.31
N ILE A 53 -5.37 8.26 -0.02
CA ILE A 53 -6.41 8.34 1.00
C ILE A 53 -6.32 9.72 1.64
N GLY A 54 -7.43 10.45 1.66
CA GLY A 54 -7.51 11.80 2.22
C GLY A 54 -8.88 12.11 2.82
N PHE A 55 -9.00 13.24 3.50
CA PHE A 55 -10.26 13.76 4.04
C PHE A 55 -10.59 15.07 3.30
N ASP A 56 -11.68 15.08 2.53
CA ASP A 56 -12.11 16.22 1.71
C ASP A 56 -10.98 16.77 0.81
N ALA A 57 -10.16 15.86 0.29
CA ALA A 57 -8.90 16.17 -0.40
C ALA A 57 -8.93 15.85 -1.91
N LEU A 58 -10.11 15.56 -2.46
CA LEU A 58 -10.26 15.26 -3.89
C LEU A 58 -9.62 16.33 -4.81
N PRO A 59 -9.77 17.65 -4.56
CA PRO A 59 -9.12 18.65 -5.40
C PRO A 59 -7.58 18.58 -5.39
N ALA A 60 -6.97 18.24 -4.24
CA ALA A 60 -5.52 18.09 -4.15
C ALA A 60 -5.04 16.84 -4.89
N PHE A 61 -5.79 15.74 -4.77
CA PHE A 61 -5.55 14.53 -5.55
C PHE A 61 -5.64 14.82 -7.05
N GLU A 62 -6.66 15.57 -7.51
CA GLU A 62 -6.82 15.95 -8.92
C GLU A 62 -5.68 16.86 -9.43
N ASP A 63 -5.13 17.73 -8.59
CA ASP A 63 -3.98 18.60 -8.92
C ASP A 63 -2.68 17.80 -9.10
N GLY A 64 -2.50 16.71 -8.36
CA GLY A 64 -1.37 15.81 -8.57
C GLY A 64 -1.36 14.61 -7.65
N HIS A 65 -1.28 13.42 -8.24
CA HIS A 65 -1.19 12.14 -7.54
C HIS A 65 -0.29 11.15 -8.29
N ILE A 66 0.00 10.01 -7.66
CA ILE A 66 0.77 8.93 -8.29
C ILE A 66 -0.05 8.32 -9.43
N ALA A 67 0.54 8.22 -10.62
CA ALA A 67 -0.13 7.69 -11.81
C ALA A 67 -0.78 6.31 -11.55
N GLY A 68 -2.06 6.19 -11.91
CA GLY A 68 -2.86 4.97 -11.74
C GLY A 68 -3.42 4.74 -10.34
N ALA A 69 -3.17 5.64 -9.38
CA ALA A 69 -3.84 5.60 -8.09
C ALA A 69 -5.33 5.98 -8.23
N GLY A 70 -6.19 5.33 -7.46
CA GLY A 70 -7.53 5.85 -7.16
C GLY A 70 -7.52 6.73 -5.92
N TYR A 71 -8.61 7.45 -5.65
CA TYR A 71 -8.80 8.22 -4.42
C TYR A 71 -9.90 7.58 -3.56
N ILE A 72 -9.70 7.55 -2.24
CA ILE A 72 -10.73 7.21 -1.26
C ILE A 72 -10.80 8.32 -0.23
N ASP A 73 -11.99 8.88 -0.05
CA ASP A 73 -12.25 9.80 1.05
C ASP A 73 -12.45 9.04 2.35
N THR A 74 -11.81 9.45 3.44
CA THR A 74 -11.93 8.76 4.73
C THR A 74 -13.37 8.76 5.24
N THR A 75 -14.20 9.73 4.86
CA THR A 75 -15.62 9.76 5.24
C THR A 75 -16.44 8.57 4.72
N HIS A 76 -15.95 7.86 3.71
CA HIS A 76 -16.55 6.61 3.25
C HIS A 76 -16.31 5.44 4.23
N LEU A 77 -15.25 5.54 5.03
CA LEU A 77 -14.80 4.47 5.94
C LEU A 77 -15.10 4.78 7.40
N GLU A 78 -15.24 6.04 7.79
CA GLU A 78 -15.49 6.49 9.17
C GLU A 78 -16.37 7.75 9.21
N HIS A 79 -17.12 7.94 10.31
CA HIS A 79 -17.81 9.20 10.59
C HIS A 79 -18.05 9.41 12.09
N GLY A 80 -18.29 10.67 12.47
CA GLY A 80 -18.66 11.05 13.83
C GLY A 80 -19.97 10.41 14.31
N PRO A 81 -20.25 10.42 15.62
CA PRO A 81 -19.52 11.19 16.64
C PRO A 81 -18.28 10.47 17.17
N LEU A 82 -18.18 9.15 17.01
CA LEU A 82 -17.06 8.38 17.56
C LEU A 82 -15.89 8.21 16.59
N TRP A 83 -16.08 8.52 15.31
CA TRP A 83 -15.05 8.32 14.28
C TRP A 83 -14.58 6.86 14.22
N ASN A 84 -15.50 5.93 14.48
CA ASN A 84 -15.28 4.51 14.27
C ASN A 84 -15.51 4.17 12.81
N LYS A 85 -15.03 3.00 12.39
CA LYS A 85 -15.37 2.44 11.08
C LYS A 85 -16.90 2.39 10.89
N VAL A 86 -17.33 2.57 9.65
CA VAL A 86 -18.73 2.34 9.25
C VAL A 86 -19.15 0.86 9.44
N SER A 87 -20.45 0.60 9.32
CA SER A 87 -20.98 -0.77 9.39
C SER A 87 -20.41 -1.63 8.25
N ASP A 88 -20.37 -2.95 8.45
CA ASP A 88 -19.87 -3.86 7.42
C ASP A 88 -20.69 -3.75 6.13
N GLN A 89 -22.00 -3.57 6.24
CA GLN A 89 -22.88 -3.33 5.09
C GLN A 89 -22.49 -2.08 4.27
N ALA A 90 -21.97 -1.04 4.92
CA ALA A 90 -21.51 0.15 4.22
C ALA A 90 -20.17 -0.07 3.50
N LEU A 91 -19.33 -0.98 3.98
CA LEU A 91 -18.03 -1.33 3.37
C LEU A 91 -18.16 -2.25 2.14
N GLU A 92 -19.26 -2.98 2.01
CA GLU A 92 -19.51 -3.93 0.91
C GLU A 92 -20.10 -3.27 -0.36
N ARG A 93 -20.35 -1.97 -0.34
CA ARG A 93 -20.92 -1.20 -1.45
C ARG A 93 -19.84 -0.56 -2.31
#